data_AF-A0A8J8FUL3-F1
#
_entry.id   AF-A0A8J8FUL3-F1
#
_cell.length_a   1.000
_cell.length_b   1.000
_cell.length_c   1.000
_cell.angle_alpha   90.00
_cell.angle_beta   90.00
_cell.angle_gamma   90.00
#
_symmetry.space_group_name_H-M   'P 1'
#
loop_
_entity.id
_entity.type
_entity.pdbx_description
1 polymer ?
#
loop_
_entity_poly.entity_id
_entity_poly.type
_entity_poly.pdbx_seq_one_letter_code
_entity_poly.pdbx_strand_id
1 'polypeptide(L)'
;VHISQLEKSINNDLDKIIKVAVEAVTKLGGINTKQVDTIFMTGGSTALPGFEERIKHFFPSSTISHGDRFSSVVTGLGLTAVERYGKK
;
A
#
# COMPACT_ATOMS: atom_id res chain seq x y z
N VAL A 1 -15.99 -9.09 -20.88
CA VAL A 1 -15.23 -8.53 -22.02
C VAL A 1 -14.29 -7.37 -21.62
N HIS A 2 -14.32 -6.80 -20.40
CA HIS A 2 -13.57 -5.54 -20.13
C HIS A 2 -12.40 -5.59 -19.13
N ILE A 3 -12.26 -6.63 -18.29
CA ILE A 3 -11.21 -6.67 -17.24
C ILE A 3 -9.81 -6.82 -17.86
N SER A 4 -9.64 -7.69 -18.86
CA SER A 4 -8.34 -7.90 -19.51
C SER A 4 -7.83 -6.65 -20.25
N GLN A 5 -8.74 -5.83 -20.80
CA GLN A 5 -8.38 -4.55 -21.40
C GLN A 5 -7.97 -3.53 -20.35
N LEU A 6 -8.69 -3.47 -19.22
CA LEU A 6 -8.32 -2.64 -18.08
C LEU A 6 -6.93 -3.01 -17.56
N GLU A 7 -6.69 -4.29 -17.29
CA GLU A 7 -5.39 -4.81 -16.82
C GLU A 7 -4.26 -4.38 -17.76
N LYS A 8 -4.44 -4.59 -19.07
CA LYS A 8 -3.43 -4.18 -20.07
C LYS A 8 -3.16 -2.68 -20.04
N SER A 9 -4.19 -1.85 -19.86
CA SER A 9 -4.05 -0.40 -19.81
C SER A 9 -3.35 0.10 -18.54
N ILE A 10 -3.50 -0.58 -17.40
CA ILE A 10 -2.95 -0.12 -16.12
C ILE A 10 -1.62 -0.79 -15.74
N ASN A 11 -1.23 -1.89 -16.40
CA ASN A 11 -0.06 -2.69 -16.02
C ASN A 11 1.24 -1.86 -15.88
N ASN A 12 1.50 -0.97 -16.83
CA ASN A 12 2.70 -0.12 -16.79
C ASN A 12 2.70 0.83 -15.58
N ASP A 13 1.54 1.31 -15.16
CA ASP A 13 1.44 2.20 -14.00
C ASP A 13 1.56 1.40 -12.70
N LEU A 14 1.02 0.18 -12.64
CA LEU A 14 1.26 -0.73 -11.52
C LEU A 14 2.76 -1.04 -11.39
N ASP A 15 3.46 -1.36 -12.48
CA ASP A 15 4.90 -1.64 -12.46
C ASP A 15 5.72 -0.46 -11.92
N LYS A 16 5.36 0.77 -12.30
CA LYS A 16 6.01 1.98 -11.77
C LYS A 16 5.79 2.14 -10.27
N ILE A 17 4.56 1.94 -9.78
CA ILE A 17 4.24 2.05 -8.36
C ILE A 17 5.05 1.03 -7.54
N ILE A 18 5.08 -0.22 -8.02
CA ILE A 18 5.80 -1.30 -7.36
C ILE A 18 7.31 -1.04 -7.37
N LYS A 19 7.87 -0.55 -8.49
CA LYS A 19 9.27 -0.14 -8.55
C LYS A 19 9.60 0.91 -7.50
N VAL A 20 8.79 1.95 -7.38
CA VAL A 20 8.99 3.02 -6.38
C VAL A 20 8.92 2.46 -4.96
N ALA A 21 7.97 1.56 -4.67
CA ALA A 21 7.86 0.92 -3.35
C ALA A 21 9.12 0.10 -3.01
N VAL A 22 9.61 -0.70 -3.96
CA VAL A 22 10.85 -1.49 -3.78
C VAL A 22 12.06 -0.58 -3.59
N GLU A 23 12.18 0.48 -4.38
CA GLU A 23 13.28 1.45 -4.26
C GLU A 23 13.22 2.21 -2.93
N ALA A 24 12.04 2.57 -2.44
CA ALA A 24 11.88 3.23 -1.15
C ALA A 24 12.38 2.33 -0.01
N VAL A 25 12.03 1.05 -0.02
CA VAL A 25 12.48 0.10 1.01
C VAL A 25 13.98 -0.20 0.90
N THR A 26 14.46 -0.46 -0.31
CA THR A 26 15.84 -0.93 -0.52
C THR A 26 16.86 0.19 -0.53
N LYS A 27 16.61 1.28 -1.26
CA LYS A 27 17.58 2.38 -1.43
C LYS A 27 17.48 3.41 -0.30
N LEU A 28 16.27 3.78 0.11
CA LEU A 28 16.07 4.78 1.17
C LEU A 28 16.03 4.14 2.55
N GLY A 29 15.32 3.01 2.69
CA GLY A 29 15.21 2.27 3.95
C GLY A 29 16.42 1.39 4.28
N GLY A 30 17.26 1.07 3.29
CA GLY A 30 18.47 0.26 3.48
C GLY A 30 18.22 -1.18 3.89
N ILE A 31 17.00 -1.69 3.71
CA ILE A 31 16.61 -3.06 4.08
C ILE A 31 16.14 -3.85 2.85
N ASN A 32 16.21 -5.18 2.93
CA ASN A 32 15.65 -6.05 1.91
C ASN A 32 14.12 -6.06 2.00
N THR A 33 13.42 -6.23 0.88
CA THR A 33 11.94 -6.31 0.86
C THR A 33 11.40 -7.48 1.71
N LYS A 34 12.17 -8.55 1.90
CA LYS A 34 11.83 -9.67 2.80
C LYS A 34 11.85 -9.32 4.28
N GLN A 35 12.44 -8.18 4.65
CA GLN A 35 12.48 -7.67 6.02
C GLN A 35 11.30 -6.74 6.33
N VAL A 36 10.42 -6.50 5.36
CA VAL A 36 9.18 -5.77 5.62
C VAL A 36 8.16 -6.76 6.21
N ASP A 37 7.83 -6.58 7.48
CA ASP A 37 6.92 -7.49 8.18
C ASP A 37 5.45 -7.24 7.82
N THR A 38 5.08 -5.99 7.50
CA THR A 38 3.69 -5.60 7.25
C THR A 38 3.59 -4.51 6.20
N ILE A 39 2.63 -4.66 5.29
CA ILE A 39 2.23 -3.62 4.34
C ILE A 39 0.79 -3.24 4.64
N PHE A 40 0.60 -1.98 5.01
CA PHE A 40 -0.72 -1.41 5.26
C PHE A 40 -1.24 -0.71 4.00
N MET A 41 -2.28 -1.28 3.38
CA MET A 41 -2.88 -0.74 2.17
C MET A 41 -3.95 0.32 2.51
N THR A 42 -3.81 1.51 1.93
CA THR A 42 -4.73 2.65 2.10
C THR A 42 -5.11 3.27 0.75
N GLY A 43 -6.28 3.89 0.68
CA GLY A 43 -6.79 4.51 -0.54
C GLY A 43 -7.48 3.52 -1.48
N GLY A 44 -8.49 4.00 -2.23
CA GLY A 44 -9.31 3.18 -3.12
C GLY A 44 -8.53 2.48 -4.24
N SER A 45 -7.46 3.11 -4.77
CA SER A 45 -6.66 2.56 -5.87
C SER A 45 -5.92 1.27 -5.52
N THR A 46 -5.78 0.93 -4.24
CA THR A 46 -5.23 -0.37 -3.81
C THR A 46 -6.14 -1.56 -4.18
N ALA A 47 -7.40 -1.29 -4.55
CA ALA A 47 -8.35 -2.29 -5.04
C ALA A 47 -8.21 -2.59 -6.55
N LEU A 48 -7.27 -1.95 -7.26
CA LEU A 48 -7.08 -2.20 -8.68
C LEU A 48 -6.70 -3.67 -8.95
N PRO A 49 -7.27 -4.30 -9.99
CA PRO A 49 -6.96 -5.68 -10.34
C PRO A 49 -5.44 -5.89 -10.50
N GLY A 50 -4.93 -6.94 -9.85
CA GLY A 50 -3.52 -7.32 -9.91
C GLY A 50 -2.56 -6.48 -9.06
N PHE A 51 -3.00 -5.42 -8.37
CA PHE A 51 -2.11 -4.60 -7.53
C PHE A 51 -1.58 -5.39 -6.32
N GLU A 52 -2.48 -6.00 -5.55
CA GLU A 52 -2.10 -6.76 -4.34
C GLU A 52 -1.21 -7.97 -4.66
N GLU A 53 -1.50 -8.69 -5.75
CA GLU A 53 -0.67 -9.83 -6.18
C GLU A 53 0.75 -9.40 -6.55
N ARG A 54 0.91 -8.23 -7.19
CA ARG A 54 2.23 -7.65 -7.45
C ARG A 54 2.93 -7.26 -6.15
N ILE A 55 2.23 -6.65 -5.20
CA ILE A 55 2.80 -6.35 -3.87
C ILE A 55 3.32 -7.62 -3.20
N LYS A 56 2.50 -8.68 -3.12
CA LYS A 56 2.90 -9.97 -2.53
C LYS A 56 4.11 -10.58 -3.23
N HIS A 57 4.22 -10.43 -4.56
CA HIS A 57 5.36 -10.93 -5.32
C HIS A 57 6.68 -10.27 -4.89
N PHE A 58 6.70 -8.95 -4.71
CA PHE A 58 7.92 -8.20 -4.37
C PHE A 58 8.20 -8.14 -2.85
N PHE A 59 7.17 -8.32 -2.04
CA PHE A 59 7.23 -8.30 -0.57
C PHE A 59 6.67 -9.61 0.01
N PRO A 60 7.32 -10.75 -0.26
CA PRO A 60 6.75 -12.08 -0.01
C PRO A 60 6.60 -12.43 1.47
N SER A 61 7.34 -11.76 2.35
CA SER A 61 7.27 -11.99 3.81
C SER A 61 6.24 -11.12 4.51
N SER A 62 5.69 -10.11 3.83
CA SER A 62 4.86 -9.10 4.46
C SER A 62 3.44 -9.60 4.68
N THR A 63 2.92 -9.36 5.89
CA THR A 63 1.48 -9.45 6.14
C THR A 63 0.79 -8.25 5.48
N ILE A 64 -0.20 -8.52 4.63
CA ILE A 64 -1.02 -7.46 4.04
C ILE A 64 -2.15 -7.12 5.01
N SER A 65 -2.20 -5.86 5.44
CA SER A 65 -3.26 -5.33 6.27
C SER A 65 -4.02 -4.25 5.52
N HIS A 66 -5.34 -4.26 5.62
CA HIS A 66 -6.20 -3.29 4.94
C HIS A 66 -6.75 -2.31 5.96
N GLY A 67 -6.42 -1.04 5.78
CA GLY A 67 -7.19 0.03 6.40
C GLY A 67 -8.53 0.20 5.69
N ASP A 68 -9.47 0.89 6.36
CA ASP A 68 -10.63 1.39 5.64
C ASP A 68 -10.15 2.26 4.45
N ARG A 69 -10.61 1.91 3.24
CA ARG A 69 -10.06 2.44 1.99
C ARG A 69 -10.26 3.95 1.84
N PHE A 70 -11.19 4.54 2.59
CA PHE A 70 -11.55 5.95 2.47
C PHE A 70 -11.29 6.75 3.74
N SER A 71 -11.27 6.10 4.91
CA SER A 71 -11.19 6.75 6.21
C SER A 71 -9.97 6.37 7.04
N SER A 72 -9.16 5.39 6.66
CA SER A 72 -8.00 4.95 7.46
C SER A 72 -7.08 6.10 7.87
N VAL A 73 -6.78 7.02 6.95
CA VAL A 73 -5.96 8.21 7.22
C VAL A 73 -6.67 9.17 8.17
N VAL A 74 -7.94 9.52 7.88
CA VAL A 74 -8.72 10.47 8.70
C VAL A 74 -8.94 9.94 10.11
N THR A 75 -9.20 8.64 10.24
CA THR A 75 -9.31 7.95 11.54
C THR A 75 -8.01 8.08 12.34
N GLY A 76 -6.85 7.84 11.73
CA GLY A 76 -5.54 8.03 12.38
C GLY A 76 -5.31 9.47 12.85
N LEU A 77 -5.70 10.46 12.03
CA LEU A 77 -5.65 11.88 12.41
C LEU A 77 -6.56 12.20 13.60
N GLY A 78 -7.78 11.65 13.61
CA GLY A 78 -8.74 11.82 14.71
C GLY A 78 -8.22 11.24 16.04
N LEU A 79 -7.69 10.01 16.00
CA LEU A 79 -7.06 9.37 17.16
C LEU A 79 -5.89 10.22 17.69
N THR A 80 -5.03 10.69 16.79
CA THR A 80 -3.90 11.55 17.16
C THR A 80 -4.37 12.87 17.79
N ALA A 81 -5.45 13.46 17.28
CA ALA A 81 -6.02 14.69 17.83
C ALA A 81 -6.57 14.48 19.25
N VAL A 82 -7.25 13.35 19.50
CA VAL A 82 -7.73 13.00 20.84
C VAL A 82 -6.56 12.79 21.80
N GLU A 83 -5.51 12.09 21.39
CA GLU A 83 -4.32 11.90 22.25
C GLU A 83 -3.63 13.22 22.62
N ARG A 84 -3.53 14.15 21.66
CA ARG A 84 -2.81 15.42 21.84
C ARG A 84 -3.63 16.52 22.50
N TYR A 85 -4.94 16.55 22.24
CA TYR A 85 -5.81 17.68 22.61
C TYR A 85 -7.05 17.27 23.40
N GLY A 86 -7.33 15.96 23.55
CA GLY A 86 -8.53 15.44 24.21
C GLY A 86 -8.47 15.42 25.74
N LYS A 87 -7.31 15.71 26.34
CA LYS A 87 -7.21 15.92 27.79
C LYS A 87 -7.65 17.35 28.13
N LYS A 88 -8.79 17.47 28.79
CA LYS A 88 -9.05 18.57 29.73
C LYS A 88 -8.50 18.17 31.10
#